data_AF-A0A7W4VXC1-F1
#
_entry.id   AF-A0A7W4VXC1-F1
#
_cell.length_a   1.000
_cell.length_b   1.000
_cell.length_c   1.000
_cell.angle_alpha   90.00
_cell.angle_beta   90.00
_cell.angle_gamma   90.00
#
_symmetry.space_group_name_H-M   'P 1'
#
loop_
_entity.id
_entity.type
_entity.pdbx_description
1 polymer ?
#
loop_
_entity_poly.entity_id
_entity_poly.type
_entity_poly.pdbx_seq_one_letter_code
_entity_poly.pdbx_strand_id
1 'polypeptide(L)'
;MMTMAKPQDLVPVLARRAAMGPVWVIAPAGAPGIDTAAWSPVDYCTDADAADRMAEWLVDSSGMTGDPKARPWNAQARKYLKGLLLAAQLSGRGVAGFVEWAYKGELARDQVEHILADNDFVEVLREYRSTCRIHEEGKGSVMFTAFGLADTYNRPTVLESARRSDFSEADLFRDRPATLLMVTPQSEVDRFTPYFTALISSIVHEAEQQAAQAGGPVTPRLLLHSTRRGTCSGTRGCRTCSPPGGATACSCCSPTTTSPSSSTSSAPAT
;
A
#
# COMPACT_ATOMS: atom_id res chain seq x y z
N MET A 1 -10.32 12.10 3.91
CA MET A 1 -11.11 11.28 2.94
C MET A 1 -10.17 10.69 1.92
N MET A 2 -10.34 9.42 1.56
CA MET A 2 -9.56 8.74 0.54
C MET A 2 -10.49 8.31 -0.60
N THR A 3 -10.15 8.61 -1.85
CA THR A 3 -10.99 8.24 -3.00
C THR A 3 -10.19 7.68 -4.14
N MET A 4 -10.58 6.49 -4.61
CA MET A 4 -10.14 5.99 -5.91
C MET A 4 -11.07 6.57 -6.98
N ALA A 5 -10.55 7.45 -7.83
CA ALA A 5 -11.31 8.17 -8.85
C ALA A 5 -10.88 7.79 -10.26
N LYS A 6 -11.83 7.85 -11.21
CA LYS A 6 -11.51 7.84 -12.64
C LYS A 6 -10.88 9.19 -13.01
N PRO A 7 -9.93 9.23 -13.97
CA PRO A 7 -9.35 10.49 -14.42
C PRO A 7 -10.39 11.55 -14.82
N GLN A 8 -11.48 11.14 -15.46
CA GLN A 8 -12.58 12.03 -15.91
C GLN A 8 -13.36 12.70 -14.77
N ASP A 9 -13.41 12.09 -13.58
CA ASP A 9 -14.15 12.62 -12.43
C ASP A 9 -13.24 13.43 -11.48
N LEU A 10 -11.94 13.48 -11.79
CA LEU A 10 -10.91 13.99 -10.88
C LEU A 10 -11.01 15.52 -10.68
N VAL A 11 -11.21 16.28 -11.75
CA VAL A 11 -11.27 17.75 -11.72
C VAL A 11 -12.38 18.29 -10.80
N PRO A 12 -13.67 17.89 -10.94
CA PRO A 12 -14.72 18.43 -10.08
C PRO A 12 -14.53 18.00 -8.61
N VAL A 13 -14.03 16.79 -8.36
CA VAL A 13 -13.75 16.31 -6.99
C VAL A 13 -12.59 17.10 -6.36
N LEU A 14 -11.49 17.28 -7.10
CA LEU A 14 -10.34 18.05 -6.66
C LEU A 14 -10.74 19.49 -6.30
N ALA A 15 -11.45 20.19 -7.20
CA ALA A 15 -11.90 21.55 -6.97
C ALA A 15 -12.77 21.67 -5.71
N ARG A 16 -13.71 20.75 -5.51
CA ARG A 16 -14.57 20.76 -4.32
C ARG A 16 -13.79 20.48 -3.03
N ARG A 17 -12.83 19.57 -3.06
CA ARG A 17 -12.06 19.16 -1.88
C ARG A 17 -10.99 20.17 -1.49
N ALA A 18 -10.37 20.82 -2.47
CA ALA A 18 -9.39 21.89 -2.24
C ALA A 18 -9.98 23.09 -1.49
N ALA A 19 -11.29 23.34 -1.64
CA ALA A 19 -12.00 24.36 -0.87
C ALA A 19 -12.21 24.00 0.62
N MET A 20 -12.01 22.74 1.01
CA MET A 20 -12.22 22.25 2.38
C MET A 20 -10.92 22.06 3.17
N GLY A 21 -9.81 21.80 2.47
CA GLY A 21 -8.50 21.59 3.07
C GLY A 21 -7.50 20.99 2.07
N PRO A 22 -6.33 20.54 2.55
CA PRO A 22 -5.29 19.97 1.69
C PRO A 22 -5.80 18.79 0.86
N VAL A 23 -5.37 18.74 -0.40
CA VAL A 23 -5.64 17.61 -1.30
C VAL A 23 -4.35 17.14 -1.94
N TRP A 24 -4.07 15.86 -1.82
CA TRP A 24 -2.98 15.19 -2.56
C TRP A 24 -3.57 14.29 -3.63
N VAL A 25 -2.94 14.29 -4.81
CA VAL A 25 -3.33 13.44 -5.93
C VAL A 25 -2.19 12.47 -6.22
N ILE A 26 -2.43 11.18 -6.03
CA ILE A 26 -1.48 10.12 -6.37
C ILE A 26 -1.95 9.45 -7.65
N ALA A 27 -1.20 9.65 -8.74
CA ALA A 27 -1.55 9.16 -10.07
C ALA A 27 -0.32 8.56 -10.77
N PRO A 28 0.13 7.35 -10.39
CA PRO A 28 1.31 6.71 -10.98
C PRO A 28 1.15 6.31 -12.45
N ALA A 29 -0.04 6.41 -13.03
CA ALA A 29 -0.27 6.28 -14.47
C ALA A 29 -0.37 7.64 -15.19
N GLY A 30 -0.18 8.75 -14.45
CA GLY A 30 -0.36 10.12 -14.92
C GLY A 30 -1.79 10.65 -14.72
N ALA A 31 -1.89 11.97 -14.56
CA ALA A 31 -3.13 12.74 -14.55
C ALA A 31 -2.90 14.05 -15.35
N PRO A 32 -3.17 14.08 -16.67
CA PRO A 32 -2.87 15.24 -17.49
C PRO A 32 -3.51 16.53 -16.98
N GLY A 33 -2.72 17.59 -16.84
CA GLY A 33 -3.19 18.91 -16.38
C GLY A 33 -3.47 19.01 -14.88
N ILE A 34 -3.04 18.01 -14.09
CA ILE A 34 -3.25 17.97 -12.65
C ILE A 34 -1.92 17.71 -11.97
N ASP A 35 -1.59 18.54 -10.98
CA ASP A 35 -0.40 18.35 -10.16
C ASP A 35 -0.55 17.09 -9.29
N THR A 36 0.45 16.23 -9.34
CA THR A 36 0.49 14.97 -8.59
C THR A 36 1.51 15.03 -7.47
N ALA A 37 1.16 14.47 -6.32
CA ALA A 37 2.08 14.20 -5.21
C ALA A 37 2.82 12.87 -5.42
N ALA A 38 3.94 12.71 -4.74
CA ALA A 38 4.68 11.46 -4.61
C ALA A 38 4.48 10.84 -3.21
N TRP A 39 4.54 9.52 -3.12
CA TRP A 39 4.57 8.75 -1.88
C TRP A 39 5.49 7.54 -2.00
N SER A 40 6.43 7.39 -1.07
CA SER A 40 7.39 6.28 -1.08
C SER A 40 7.14 5.28 0.05
N PRO A 41 7.12 3.96 -0.24
CA PRO A 41 7.11 2.95 0.83
C PRO A 41 8.44 2.91 1.60
N VAL A 42 9.54 3.39 0.99
CA VAL A 42 10.86 3.43 1.64
C VAL A 42 10.90 4.52 2.71
N ASP A 43 10.31 5.69 2.43
CA ASP A 43 10.22 6.79 3.40
C ASP A 43 9.44 6.41 4.66
N TYR A 44 8.48 5.47 4.55
CA TYR A 44 7.74 4.92 5.69
C TYR A 44 8.62 4.04 6.60
N CYS A 45 9.72 3.50 6.11
CA CYS A 45 10.58 2.53 6.81
C CYS A 45 11.55 3.21 7.79
N THR A 46 11.04 4.02 8.72
CA THR A 46 11.84 4.83 9.65
C THR A 46 12.55 4.03 10.74
N ASP A 47 12.05 2.82 11.03
CA ASP A 47 12.62 1.91 12.01
C ASP A 47 12.37 0.44 11.60
N ALA A 48 12.87 -0.50 12.42
CA ALA A 48 12.77 -1.92 12.13
C ALA A 48 11.32 -2.42 12.09
N ASP A 49 10.43 -1.89 12.92
CA ASP A 49 9.04 -2.34 12.98
C ASP A 49 8.23 -1.76 11.82
N ALA A 50 8.50 -0.50 11.45
CA ALA A 50 7.91 0.15 10.28
C ALA A 50 8.34 -0.56 8.99
N ALA A 51 9.62 -0.89 8.85
CA ALA A 51 10.14 -1.66 7.71
C ALA A 51 9.53 -3.06 7.63
N ASP A 52 9.33 -3.73 8.77
CA ASP A 52 8.72 -5.05 8.83
C ASP A 52 7.22 -5.02 8.44
N ARG A 53 6.47 -4.01 8.92
CA ARG A 53 5.08 -3.77 8.51
C ARG A 53 4.96 -3.50 7.01
N MET A 54 5.83 -2.64 6.48
CA MET A 54 5.82 -2.33 5.04
C MET A 54 6.15 -3.56 4.19
N ALA A 55 7.16 -4.34 4.60
CA ALA A 55 7.50 -5.60 3.94
C ALA A 55 6.33 -6.60 3.97
N GLU A 56 5.60 -6.69 5.08
CA GLU A 56 4.38 -7.51 5.19
C GLU A 56 3.30 -7.07 4.20
N TRP A 57 2.97 -5.78 4.16
CA TRP A 57 1.94 -5.27 3.24
C TRP A 57 2.31 -5.48 1.77
N LEU A 58 3.59 -5.33 1.43
CA LEU A 58 4.06 -5.62 0.08
C LEU A 58 3.95 -7.11 -0.25
N VAL A 59 4.41 -8.01 0.62
CA VAL A 59 4.28 -9.47 0.39
C VAL A 59 2.81 -9.87 0.28
N ASP A 60 1.93 -9.34 1.13
CA ASP A 60 0.49 -9.59 1.07
C ASP A 60 -0.15 -9.11 -0.23
N SER A 61 0.31 -7.97 -0.75
CA SER A 61 -0.19 -7.37 -2.00
C SER A 61 0.19 -8.16 -3.26
N SER A 62 1.20 -9.02 -3.16
CA SER A 62 1.75 -9.77 -4.30
C SER A 62 0.80 -10.83 -4.88
N GLY A 63 -0.31 -11.13 -4.19
CA GLY A 63 -1.28 -12.17 -4.60
C GLY A 63 -0.79 -13.61 -4.38
N MET A 64 0.47 -13.81 -3.98
CA MET A 64 1.09 -15.12 -3.74
C MET A 64 0.85 -15.68 -2.34
N THR A 65 -0.02 -15.05 -1.54
CA THR A 65 -0.33 -15.46 -0.16
C THR A 65 -1.48 -16.46 -0.04
N GLY A 66 -2.16 -16.78 -1.15
CA GLY A 66 -3.31 -17.69 -1.17
C GLY A 66 -2.96 -19.17 -1.02
N ASP A 67 -1.76 -19.59 -1.41
CA ASP A 67 -1.31 -20.98 -1.31
C ASP A 67 -0.68 -21.26 0.08
N PRO A 68 -1.21 -22.20 0.88
CA PRO A 68 -0.58 -22.62 2.13
C PRO A 68 0.89 -23.04 1.98
N LYS A 69 1.27 -23.61 0.83
CA LYS A 69 2.67 -24.00 0.53
C LYS A 69 3.60 -22.81 0.34
N ALA A 70 3.07 -21.65 -0.03
CA ALA A 70 3.84 -20.42 -0.19
C ALA A 70 4.08 -19.67 1.13
N ARG A 71 3.34 -19.99 2.21
CA ARG A 71 3.44 -19.27 3.49
C ARG A 71 4.85 -19.21 4.09
N PRO A 72 5.63 -20.31 4.14
CA PRO A 72 7.00 -20.24 4.65
C PRO A 72 7.89 -19.31 3.81
N TRP A 73 7.70 -19.32 2.49
CA TRP A 73 8.45 -18.47 1.57
C TRP A 73 8.06 -17.00 1.68
N ASN A 74 6.78 -16.71 1.89
CA ASN A 74 6.29 -15.35 2.15
C ASN A 74 6.86 -14.78 3.44
N ALA A 75 6.93 -15.58 4.51
CA ALA A 75 7.56 -15.16 5.76
C ALA A 75 9.06 -14.87 5.59
N GLN A 76 9.75 -15.64 4.75
CA GLN A 76 11.15 -15.40 4.47
C GLN A 76 11.38 -14.22 3.51
N ALA A 77 10.49 -14.01 2.55
CA ALA A 77 10.50 -12.85 1.66
C ALA A 77 10.29 -11.55 2.42
N ARG A 78 9.39 -11.53 3.42
CA ARG A 78 9.21 -10.39 4.33
C ARG A 78 10.53 -10.00 5.00
N LYS A 79 11.28 -10.95 5.57
CA LYS A 79 12.59 -10.70 6.20
C LYS A 79 13.61 -10.14 5.23
N TYR A 80 13.65 -10.68 4.00
CA TYR A 80 14.53 -10.19 2.95
C TYR A 80 14.18 -8.75 2.54
N LEU A 81 12.90 -8.48 2.28
CA LEU A 81 12.40 -7.17 1.88
C LEU A 81 12.55 -6.12 2.99
N LYS A 82 12.31 -6.49 4.25
CA LYS A 82 12.55 -5.64 5.43
C LYS A 82 13.98 -5.09 5.43
N GLY A 83 14.97 -5.95 5.22
CA GLY A 83 16.38 -5.55 5.15
C GLY A 83 16.66 -4.61 3.98
N LEU A 84 16.12 -4.90 2.79
CA LEU A 84 16.30 -4.05 1.61
C LEU A 84 15.67 -2.66 1.78
N LEU A 85 14.43 -2.59 2.25
CA LEU A 85 13.68 -1.36 2.45
C LEU A 85 14.37 -0.46 3.49
N LEU A 86 14.74 -1.04 4.64
CA LEU A 86 15.40 -0.30 5.70
C LEU A 86 16.78 0.20 5.27
N ALA A 87 17.59 -0.64 4.61
CA ALA A 87 18.88 -0.18 4.07
C ALA A 87 18.69 0.92 3.01
N ALA A 88 17.62 0.88 2.22
CA ALA A 88 17.37 1.85 1.16
C ALA A 88 17.01 3.22 1.76
N GLN A 89 16.27 3.21 2.87
CA GLN A 89 15.95 4.39 3.65
C GLN A 89 17.21 4.97 4.31
N LEU A 90 17.97 4.14 5.03
CA LEU A 90 19.17 4.57 5.76
C LEU A 90 20.26 5.14 4.85
N SER A 91 20.40 4.61 3.63
CA SER A 91 21.37 5.10 2.65
C SER A 91 20.91 6.33 1.86
N GLY A 92 19.65 6.77 2.02
CA GLY A 92 19.07 7.85 1.24
C GLY A 92 18.88 7.51 -0.26
N ARG A 93 19.02 6.25 -0.65
CA ARG A 93 18.85 5.80 -2.05
C ARG A 93 17.38 5.61 -2.42
N GLY A 94 16.48 5.63 -1.43
CA GLY A 94 15.03 5.59 -1.62
C GLY A 94 14.56 4.36 -2.39
N VAL A 95 13.43 4.49 -3.08
CA VAL A 95 12.85 3.38 -3.86
C VAL A 95 13.78 2.88 -4.97
N ALA A 96 14.64 3.74 -5.54
CA ALA A 96 15.60 3.35 -6.56
C ALA A 96 16.66 2.38 -6.01
N GLY A 97 17.16 2.64 -4.79
CA GLY A 97 18.07 1.72 -4.10
C GLY A 97 17.41 0.38 -3.79
N PHE A 98 16.16 0.39 -3.33
CA PHE A 98 15.38 -0.82 -3.10
C PHE A 98 15.25 -1.66 -4.38
N VAL A 99 14.84 -1.06 -5.49
CA VAL A 99 14.69 -1.74 -6.80
C VAL A 99 16.04 -2.30 -7.27
N GLU A 100 17.10 -1.49 -7.20
CA GLU A 100 18.44 -1.90 -7.63
C GLU A 100 18.93 -3.14 -6.86
N TRP A 101 18.85 -3.11 -5.53
CA TRP A 101 19.31 -4.22 -4.71
C TRP A 101 18.42 -5.45 -4.80
N ALA A 102 17.12 -5.27 -4.97
CA ALA A 102 16.21 -6.38 -5.23
C ALA A 102 16.64 -7.15 -6.49
N TYR A 103 16.91 -6.48 -7.61
CA TYR A 103 17.38 -7.11 -8.86
C TYR A 103 18.80 -7.68 -8.77
N LYS A 104 19.72 -7.01 -8.06
CA LYS A 104 21.08 -7.51 -7.85
C LYS A 104 21.14 -8.78 -7.01
N GLY A 105 20.17 -8.99 -6.12
CA GLY A 105 20.12 -10.16 -5.26
C GLY A 105 21.39 -10.30 -4.42
N GLU A 106 22.02 -11.48 -4.48
CA GLU A 106 23.25 -11.77 -3.72
C GLU A 106 24.41 -10.79 -4.02
N LEU A 107 24.46 -10.17 -5.22
CA LEU A 107 25.49 -9.19 -5.56
C LEU A 107 25.38 -7.88 -4.77
N ALA A 108 24.21 -7.57 -4.22
CA ALA A 108 23.99 -6.39 -3.36
C ALA A 108 24.18 -6.70 -1.87
N ARG A 109 24.38 -7.97 -1.51
CA ARG A 109 24.36 -8.45 -0.13
C ARG A 109 25.32 -7.68 0.77
N ASP A 110 26.58 -7.59 0.40
CA ASP A 110 27.61 -6.96 1.23
C ASP A 110 27.29 -5.47 1.49
N GLN A 111 26.74 -4.78 0.50
CA GLN A 111 26.33 -3.37 0.64
C GLN A 111 25.16 -3.22 1.62
N VAL A 112 24.13 -4.04 1.47
CA VAL A 112 22.95 -4.02 2.37
C VAL A 112 23.35 -4.40 3.78
N GLU A 113 24.17 -5.44 3.94
CA GLU A 113 24.66 -5.88 5.25
C GLU A 113 25.49 -4.81 5.94
N HIS A 114 26.37 -4.11 5.21
CA HIS A 114 27.19 -3.03 5.76
C HIS A 114 26.32 -1.86 6.24
N ILE A 115 25.33 -1.42 5.44
CA ILE A 115 24.43 -0.33 5.82
C ILE A 115 23.64 -0.68 7.09
N LEU A 116 23.10 -1.91 7.18
CA LEU A 116 22.36 -2.34 8.37
C LEU A 116 23.27 -2.45 9.61
N ALA A 117 24.52 -2.90 9.44
CA ALA A 117 25.49 -3.01 10.52
C ALA A 117 25.93 -1.63 11.05
N ASP A 118 26.25 -0.69 10.15
CA ASP A 118 26.72 0.65 10.49
C ASP A 118 25.66 1.50 11.21
N ASN A 119 24.39 1.12 11.09
CA ASN A 119 23.26 1.77 11.75
C ASN A 119 22.69 0.95 12.92
N ASP A 120 23.47 -0.02 13.45
CA ASP A 120 23.13 -0.83 14.62
C ASP A 120 21.85 -1.68 14.53
N PHE A 121 21.36 -1.98 13.31
CA PHE A 121 20.19 -2.83 13.09
C PHE A 121 20.54 -4.34 13.10
N VAL A 122 21.16 -4.80 14.19
CA VAL A 122 21.74 -6.15 14.34
C VAL A 122 20.71 -7.27 14.11
N GLU A 123 19.48 -7.11 14.62
CA GLU A 123 18.43 -8.13 14.45
C GLU A 123 17.89 -8.16 13.02
N VAL A 124 17.71 -7.00 12.38
CA VAL A 124 17.30 -6.92 10.96
C VAL A 124 18.38 -7.53 10.06
N LEU A 125 19.65 -7.27 10.36
CA LEU A 125 20.78 -7.87 9.68
C LEU A 125 20.80 -9.41 9.84
N ARG A 126 20.51 -9.93 11.03
CA ARG A 126 20.39 -11.37 11.29
C ARG A 126 19.26 -12.00 10.46
N GLU A 127 18.10 -11.35 10.41
CA GLU A 127 16.95 -11.78 9.63
C GLU A 127 17.25 -11.78 8.13
N TYR A 128 17.83 -10.70 7.60
CA TYR A 128 18.23 -10.57 6.20
C TYR A 128 19.19 -11.69 5.78
N ARG A 129 20.24 -11.93 6.59
CA ARG A 129 21.22 -13.02 6.38
C ARG A 129 20.61 -14.41 6.37
N SER A 130 19.51 -14.62 7.09
CA SER A 130 18.86 -15.93 7.16
C SER A 130 18.34 -16.41 5.79
N THR A 131 18.00 -15.48 4.89
CA THR A 131 17.53 -15.80 3.53
C THR A 131 18.59 -16.52 2.70
N CYS A 132 19.86 -16.12 2.81
CA CYS A 132 20.95 -16.78 2.08
C CYS A 132 21.30 -18.18 2.63
N ARG A 133 20.74 -18.58 3.77
CA ARG A 133 21.06 -19.84 4.47
C ARG A 133 20.03 -20.95 4.27
N ILE A 134 18.94 -20.69 3.58
CA ILE A 134 17.94 -21.71 3.23
C ILE A 134 18.35 -22.49 1.98
N HIS A 135 17.62 -23.57 1.66
CA HIS A 135 17.86 -24.39 0.47
C HIS A 135 17.51 -23.63 -0.83
N GLU A 136 18.10 -24.05 -1.95
CA GLU A 136 18.09 -23.29 -3.21
C GLU A 136 16.69 -23.02 -3.79
N GLU A 137 15.78 -24.00 -3.74
CA GLU A 137 14.38 -23.83 -4.18
C GLU A 137 13.64 -22.75 -3.35
N GLY A 138 13.86 -22.73 -2.04
CA GLY A 138 13.32 -21.69 -1.16
C GLY A 138 13.90 -20.31 -1.46
N LYS A 139 15.20 -20.22 -1.76
CA LYS A 139 15.82 -18.96 -2.20
C LYS A 139 15.19 -18.46 -3.49
N GLY A 140 15.02 -19.33 -4.49
CA GLY A 140 14.37 -19.00 -5.76
C GLY A 140 12.97 -18.42 -5.54
N SER A 141 12.18 -19.02 -4.64
CA SER A 141 10.83 -18.55 -4.29
C SER A 141 10.83 -17.17 -3.61
N VAL A 142 11.77 -16.93 -2.70
CA VAL A 142 11.94 -15.62 -2.06
C VAL A 142 12.36 -14.55 -3.06
N MET A 143 13.34 -14.86 -3.92
CA MET A 143 13.81 -13.94 -4.95
C MET A 143 12.72 -13.63 -5.98
N PHE A 144 11.93 -14.62 -6.37
CA PHE A 144 10.78 -14.41 -7.26
C PHE A 144 9.78 -13.41 -6.68
N THR A 145 9.50 -13.52 -5.38
CA THR A 145 8.64 -12.56 -4.67
C THR A 145 9.25 -11.17 -4.66
N ALA A 146 10.55 -11.05 -4.35
CA ALA A 146 11.24 -9.78 -4.33
C ALA A 146 11.30 -9.13 -5.72
N PHE A 147 11.56 -9.90 -6.78
CA PHE A 147 11.58 -9.41 -8.16
C PHE A 147 10.20 -8.95 -8.62
N GLY A 148 9.14 -9.70 -8.31
CA GLY A 148 7.78 -9.31 -8.67
C GLY A 148 7.38 -7.97 -8.04
N LEU A 149 7.75 -7.76 -6.77
CA LEU A 149 7.50 -6.49 -6.09
C LEU A 149 8.40 -5.36 -6.63
N ALA A 150 9.68 -5.63 -6.87
CA ALA A 150 10.60 -4.67 -7.46
C ALA A 150 10.16 -4.26 -8.88
N ASP A 151 9.59 -5.18 -9.68
CA ASP A 151 9.07 -4.88 -11.02
C ASP A 151 7.96 -3.83 -10.98
N THR A 152 7.08 -3.84 -9.97
CA THR A 152 6.09 -2.78 -9.78
C THR A 152 6.75 -1.41 -9.67
N TYR A 153 7.81 -1.30 -8.87
CA TYR A 153 8.50 -0.04 -8.60
C TYR A 153 9.54 0.34 -9.65
N ASN A 154 10.02 -0.60 -10.47
CA ASN A 154 10.95 -0.35 -11.56
C ASN A 154 10.29 0.35 -12.77
N ARG A 155 8.96 0.37 -12.83
CA ARG A 155 8.21 1.09 -13.86
C ARG A 155 8.48 2.59 -13.74
N PRO A 156 8.89 3.29 -14.80
CA PRO A 156 9.31 4.70 -14.70
C PRO A 156 8.30 5.62 -14.01
N THR A 157 7.01 5.44 -14.28
CA THR A 157 5.96 6.30 -13.71
C THR A 157 5.66 5.98 -12.24
N VAL A 158 5.80 4.71 -11.82
CA VAL A 158 5.69 4.31 -10.41
C VAL A 158 6.94 4.76 -9.64
N LEU A 159 8.13 4.55 -10.22
CA LEU A 159 9.39 5.00 -9.64
C LEU A 159 9.36 6.50 -9.35
N GLU A 160 8.92 7.31 -10.32
CA GLU A 160 8.78 8.76 -10.15
C GLU A 160 7.73 9.12 -9.09
N SER A 161 6.60 8.41 -9.07
CA SER A 161 5.56 8.62 -8.05
C SER A 161 5.98 8.16 -6.66
N ALA A 162 6.99 7.28 -6.56
CA ALA A 162 7.51 6.71 -5.32
C ALA A 162 8.89 7.28 -4.93
N ARG A 163 9.37 8.32 -5.63
CA ARG A 163 10.71 8.87 -5.45
C ARG A 163 10.96 9.46 -4.06
N ARG A 164 9.88 9.91 -3.41
CA ARG A 164 9.82 10.50 -2.08
C ARG A 164 8.36 10.58 -1.62
N SER A 165 8.13 10.97 -0.39
CA SER A 165 6.82 11.31 0.15
C SER A 165 6.64 12.82 0.28
N ASP A 166 5.69 13.38 -0.47
CA ASP A 166 5.31 14.80 -0.37
C ASP A 166 4.33 15.07 0.79
N PHE A 167 3.86 14.01 1.46
CA PHE A 167 3.02 14.05 2.66
C PHE A 167 3.29 12.81 3.53
N SER A 168 2.96 12.92 4.81
CA SER A 168 2.89 11.82 5.77
C SER A 168 1.45 11.39 5.98
N GLU A 169 1.23 10.13 6.38
CA GLU A 169 -0.11 9.63 6.68
C GLU A 169 -0.81 10.45 7.77
N ALA A 170 -0.04 10.92 8.76
CA ALA A 170 -0.53 11.76 9.85
C ALA A 170 -1.15 13.09 9.35
N ASP A 171 -0.71 13.60 8.20
CA ASP A 171 -1.26 14.83 7.59
C ASP A 171 -2.75 14.68 7.25
N LEU A 172 -3.24 13.45 7.04
CA LEU A 172 -4.65 13.17 6.73
C LEU A 172 -5.59 13.35 7.93
N PHE A 173 -5.04 13.37 9.15
CA PHE A 173 -5.81 13.36 10.39
C PHE A 173 -5.55 14.60 11.28
N ARG A 174 -4.94 15.64 10.72
CA ARG A 174 -4.82 16.94 11.41
C ARG A 174 -6.19 17.62 11.58
N ASP A 175 -6.19 18.77 12.27
CA ASP A 175 -7.41 19.52 12.66
C ASP A 175 -8.34 19.89 11.49
N ARG A 176 -7.81 19.99 10.27
CA ARG A 176 -8.61 20.29 9.07
C ARG A 176 -8.84 19.05 8.22
N PRO A 177 -10.04 18.88 7.62
CA PRO A 177 -10.29 17.78 6.71
C PRO A 177 -9.31 17.80 5.53
N ALA A 178 -8.53 16.73 5.38
CA ALA A 178 -7.65 16.54 4.24
C ALA A 178 -8.13 15.40 3.33
N THR A 179 -7.70 15.42 2.08
CA THR A 179 -8.14 14.45 1.06
C THR A 179 -6.97 13.86 0.29
N LEU A 180 -6.98 12.53 0.13
CA LEU A 180 -6.10 11.82 -0.78
C LEU A 180 -6.92 11.26 -1.95
N LEU A 181 -6.60 11.67 -3.17
CA LEU A 181 -7.19 11.17 -4.41
C LEU A 181 -6.19 10.22 -5.07
N MET A 182 -6.55 8.94 -5.17
CA MET A 182 -5.76 7.92 -5.85
C MET A 182 -6.36 7.68 -7.23
N VAL A 183 -5.55 7.80 -8.27
CA VAL A 183 -5.98 7.65 -9.67
C VAL A 183 -5.41 6.35 -10.20
N THR A 184 -6.29 5.39 -10.46
CA THR A 184 -5.92 4.07 -11.00
C THR A 184 -6.45 3.94 -12.42
N PRO A 185 -5.60 3.64 -13.43
CA PRO A 185 -6.10 3.36 -14.78
C PRO A 185 -6.91 2.06 -14.79
N GLN A 186 -7.99 2.02 -15.59
CA GLN A 186 -8.94 0.90 -15.57
C GLN A 186 -8.38 -0.39 -16.17
N SER A 187 -7.43 -0.29 -17.10
CA SER A 187 -6.86 -1.41 -17.85
C SER A 187 -5.72 -2.14 -17.14
N GLU A 188 -5.16 -1.57 -16.07
CA GLU A 188 -3.86 -1.99 -15.53
C GLU A 188 -3.85 -2.08 -14.00
N VAL A 189 -4.99 -2.44 -13.39
CA VAL A 189 -5.13 -2.45 -11.91
C VAL A 189 -4.05 -3.30 -11.24
N ASP A 190 -3.81 -4.51 -11.73
CA ASP A 190 -2.84 -5.44 -11.14
C ASP A 190 -1.41 -4.89 -11.11
N ARG A 191 -1.07 -4.01 -12.07
CA ARG A 191 0.27 -3.40 -12.17
C ARG A 191 0.57 -2.43 -11.05
N PHE A 192 -0.46 -1.80 -10.47
CA PHE A 192 -0.31 -0.82 -9.39
C PHE A 192 -0.74 -1.36 -8.03
N THR A 193 -1.21 -2.60 -7.97
CA THR A 193 -1.75 -3.21 -6.74
C THR A 193 -0.75 -3.14 -5.58
N PRO A 194 0.55 -3.49 -5.73
CA PRO A 194 1.48 -3.38 -4.61
C PRO A 194 1.68 -1.96 -4.09
N TYR A 195 1.74 -0.98 -4.99
CA TYR A 195 1.88 0.43 -4.65
C TYR A 195 0.66 0.95 -3.88
N PHE A 196 -0.55 0.77 -4.42
CA PHE A 196 -1.77 1.25 -3.75
C PHE A 196 -2.10 0.47 -2.49
N THR A 197 -1.81 -0.84 -2.44
CA THR A 197 -2.04 -1.64 -1.23
C THR A 197 -1.14 -1.17 -0.09
N ALA A 198 0.14 -0.90 -0.36
CA ALA A 198 1.07 -0.38 0.62
C ALA A 198 0.62 0.99 1.16
N LEU A 199 0.27 1.93 0.27
CA LEU A 199 -0.22 3.26 0.63
C LEU A 199 -1.53 3.22 1.44
N ILE A 200 -2.49 2.39 1.03
CA ILE A 200 -3.75 2.25 1.77
C ILE A 200 -3.49 1.65 3.15
N SER A 201 -2.60 0.67 3.24
CA SER A 201 -2.28 0.00 4.51
C SER A 201 -1.55 0.93 5.47
N SER A 202 -0.65 1.79 4.99
CA SER A 202 0.01 2.79 5.83
C SER A 202 -0.98 3.79 6.42
N ILE A 203 -1.93 4.28 5.61
CA ILE A 203 -2.97 5.23 6.07
C ILE A 203 -3.91 4.60 7.09
N VAL A 204 -4.31 3.34 6.87
CA VAL A 204 -5.15 2.61 7.84
C VAL A 204 -4.39 2.39 9.14
N HIS A 205 -3.11 2.03 9.07
CA HIS A 205 -2.28 1.86 10.25
C HIS A 205 -2.16 3.16 11.06
N GLU A 206 -1.94 4.30 10.40
CA GLU A 206 -1.90 5.60 11.08
C GLU A 206 -3.23 5.93 11.76
N ALA A 207 -4.37 5.64 11.11
CA ALA A 207 -5.68 5.82 11.71
C ALA A 207 -5.85 4.97 12.99
N GLU A 208 -5.40 3.71 12.95
CA GLU A 208 -5.44 2.82 14.10
C GLU A 208 -4.58 3.32 15.27
N GLN A 209 -3.37 3.81 14.97
CA GLN A 209 -2.47 4.37 15.97
C GLN A 209 -3.07 5.61 16.65
N GLN A 210 -3.64 6.53 15.87
CA GLN A 210 -4.28 7.72 16.43
C GLN A 210 -5.54 7.39 17.25
N ALA A 211 -6.34 6.41 16.80
CA ALA A 211 -7.49 5.96 17.57
C ALA A 211 -7.08 5.33 18.91
N ALA A 212 -6.01 4.50 18.90
CA ALA A 212 -5.48 3.89 20.11
C ALA A 212 -4.97 4.95 21.10
N GLN A 213 -4.25 5.96 20.62
CA GLN A 213 -3.76 7.07 21.44
C GLN A 213 -4.90 7.93 22.02
N ALA A 214 -5.94 8.19 21.24
CA ALA A 214 -7.10 8.98 21.66
C ALA A 214 -8.07 8.22 22.57
N GLY A 215 -7.93 6.89 22.71
CA GLY A 215 -8.87 6.04 23.44
C GLY A 215 -10.28 6.00 22.82
N GLY A 216 -10.38 6.30 21.52
CA GLY A 216 -11.64 6.50 20.82
C GLY A 216 -11.43 6.71 19.33
N PRO A 217 -12.48 6.86 18.52
CA PRO A 217 -12.32 6.91 17.08
C PRO A 217 -11.59 8.16 16.58
N VAL A 218 -10.85 8.03 15.47
CA VAL A 218 -10.16 9.16 14.83
C VAL A 218 -11.08 10.33 14.50
N THR A 219 -10.58 11.54 14.74
CA THR A 219 -11.23 12.80 14.38
C THR A 219 -10.19 13.68 13.69
N PRO A 220 -10.36 14.03 12.40
CA PRO A 220 -11.50 13.73 11.53
C PRO A 220 -11.63 12.24 11.15
N ARG A 221 -12.87 11.80 10.86
CA ARG A 221 -13.16 10.40 10.48
C ARG A 221 -12.56 10.06 9.12
N LEU A 222 -11.99 8.85 9.00
CA LEU A 222 -11.54 8.33 7.72
C LEU A 222 -12.70 7.71 6.93
N LEU A 223 -12.99 8.31 5.78
CA LEU A 223 -13.87 7.74 4.76
C LEU A 223 -13.02 7.21 3.61
N LEU A 224 -13.12 5.91 3.33
CA LEU A 224 -12.56 5.28 2.13
C LEU A 224 -13.67 5.06 1.11
N HIS A 225 -13.61 5.79 0.01
CA HIS A 225 -14.53 5.66 -1.11
C HIS A 225 -13.84 5.05 -2.33
N SER A 226 -14.39 3.96 -2.85
CA SER A 226 -13.97 3.39 -4.12
C SER A 226 -15.09 3.58 -5.13
N THR A 227 -14.80 4.21 -6.28
CA THR A 227 -15.76 4.27 -7.39
C THR A 227 -15.93 2.91 -8.11
N ARG A 228 -15.23 1.84 -7.67
CA ARG A 228 -15.32 0.48 -8.21
C ARG A 228 -15.68 -0.55 -7.12
N ARG A 229 -16.57 -1.51 -7.44
CA ARG A 229 -16.77 -2.73 -6.62
C ARG A 229 -15.51 -3.61 -6.68
N GLY A 230 -15.02 -4.08 -5.53
CA GLY A 230 -13.99 -5.14 -5.45
C GLY A 230 -12.52 -4.71 -5.49
N THR A 231 -12.18 -3.42 -5.53
CA THR A 231 -10.76 -2.97 -5.46
C THR A 231 -10.15 -3.16 -4.07
N CYS A 232 -10.96 -3.16 -3.01
CA CYS A 232 -10.46 -3.29 -1.63
C CYS A 232 -10.42 -4.75 -1.12
N SER A 233 -10.57 -5.75 -1.99
CA SER A 233 -10.66 -7.17 -1.59
C SER A 233 -9.35 -7.73 -1.00
N GLY A 234 -8.19 -7.11 -1.29
CA GLY A 234 -6.88 -7.57 -0.80
C GLY A 234 -6.51 -7.12 0.62
N THR A 235 -6.97 -5.94 1.06
CA THR A 235 -6.58 -5.36 2.35
C THR A 235 -7.35 -5.96 3.52
N ARG A 236 -6.66 -6.65 4.44
CA ARG A 236 -7.27 -7.30 5.63
C ARG A 236 -8.10 -6.34 6.49
N GLY A 237 -7.71 -5.07 6.61
CA GLY A 237 -8.45 -4.03 7.34
C GLY A 237 -9.74 -3.53 6.67
N CYS A 238 -9.95 -3.81 5.39
CA CYS A 238 -11.15 -3.36 4.67
C CYS A 238 -12.32 -4.36 4.75
N ARG A 239 -12.06 -5.61 5.16
CA ARG A 239 -13.09 -6.68 5.21
C ARG A 239 -14.02 -6.59 6.44
N THR A 240 -13.65 -5.82 7.46
CA THR A 240 -14.38 -5.71 8.74
C THR A 240 -15.47 -4.64 8.78
N CYS A 241 -15.79 -4.00 7.65
CA CYS A 241 -16.83 -2.97 7.57
C CYS A 241 -18.24 -3.56 7.33
N SER A 242 -18.83 -4.22 8.32
CA SER A 242 -20.29 -4.46 8.45
C SER A 242 -20.66 -4.53 9.94
N PRO A 243 -21.82 -3.98 10.38
CA PRO A 243 -22.11 -3.82 11.81
C PRO A 243 -22.44 -5.18 12.43
N PRO A 244 -21.99 -5.48 13.67
CA PRO A 244 -22.43 -4.72 14.85
C PRO A 244 -21.34 -4.45 15.92
N GLY A 245 -21.46 -3.30 16.60
CA GLY A 245 -21.10 -3.18 18.02
C GLY A 245 -19.63 -2.98 18.43
N GLY A 246 -18.69 -2.72 17.52
CA GLY A 246 -17.29 -2.42 17.87
C GLY A 246 -16.77 -1.16 17.20
N ALA A 247 -16.02 -0.33 17.94
CA ALA A 247 -15.44 0.92 17.46
C ALA A 247 -14.61 0.71 16.17
N THR A 248 -15.19 1.01 15.01
CA THR A 248 -14.53 0.87 13.70
C THR A 248 -14.03 2.24 13.26
N ALA A 249 -12.74 2.33 12.92
CA ALA A 249 -12.08 3.59 12.50
C ALA A 249 -12.44 4.03 11.06
N CYS A 250 -12.98 3.12 10.24
CA CYS A 250 -13.25 3.34 8.82
C CYS A 250 -14.70 3.01 8.43
N SER A 251 -15.25 3.80 7.50
CA SER A 251 -16.50 3.48 6.80
C SER A 251 -16.21 3.31 5.30
N CYS A 252 -16.67 2.21 4.71
CA CYS A 252 -16.53 1.91 3.28
C CYS A 252 -17.90 2.04 2.59
N CYS A 253 -18.05 2.99 1.65
CA CYS A 253 -19.28 3.15 0.88
C CYS A 253 -19.05 2.73 -0.59
N SER A 254 -19.79 1.70 -1.03
CA SER A 254 -19.97 1.36 -2.46
C SER A 254 -21.20 2.08 -3.02
N PRO A 255 -21.23 2.47 -4.30
CA PRO A 255 -22.43 3.05 -4.90
C PRO A 255 -23.57 2.01 -4.95
N THR A 256 -24.69 2.34 -4.30
CA THR A 256 -25.96 1.62 -4.37
C THR A 256 -26.63 1.95 -5.70
N THR A 257 -26.61 1.02 -6.65
CA THR A 257 -27.60 1.03 -7.73
C THR A 257 -28.84 0.29 -7.23
N THR A 258 -29.92 1.03 -7.05
CA THR A 258 -31.26 0.49 -6.86
C THR A 258 -31.64 -0.27 -8.13
N SER A 259 -31.56 -1.60 -8.12
CA SER A 259 -32.15 -2.40 -9.18
C SER A 259 -33.67 -2.29 -9.07
N PRO A 260 -34.41 -1.98 -10.15
CA PRO A 260 -35.86 -2.04 -10.12
C PRO A 260 -36.28 -3.50 -9.92
N SER A 261 -37.07 -3.75 -8.88
CA SER A 261 -37.69 -5.05 -8.60
C SER A 261 -38.58 -5.44 -9.77
N SER A 262 -38.18 -6.44 -10.55
CA SER A 262 -39.05 -7.09 -11.53
C SER A 262 -40.05 -7.99 -10.79
N SER A 263 -41.26 -7.49 -10.56
CA SER A 263 -42.40 -8.30 -10.15
C SER A 263 -42.94 -9.05 -11.37
N THR A 264 -42.59 -10.33 -11.52
CA THR A 264 -43.26 -11.25 -12.44
C THR A 264 -44.64 -11.59 -11.88
N SER A 265 -45.69 -11.06 -12.50
CA SER A 265 -47.08 -11.49 -12.32
C SER A 265 -47.35 -12.65 -13.27
N SER A 266 -47.62 -13.83 -12.71
CA SER A 266 -48.07 -15.02 -13.43
C SER A 266 -49.52 -14.83 -13.89
N ALA A 267 -49.81 -15.00 -15.18
CA ALA A 267 -51.17 -15.14 -15.70
C ALA A 267 -51.50 -16.64 -15.87
N PRO A 268 -52.76 -17.07 -15.64
CA PRO A 268 -53.15 -18.47 -15.71
C PRO A 268 -53.43 -18.92 -17.15
N ALA A 269 -53.15 -20.19 -17.42
CA ALA A 269 -53.44 -20.86 -18.69
C ALA A 269 -54.93 -21.18 -18.84
N THR A 270 -55.44 -21.03 -20.07
CA THR A 270 -56.64 -21.68 -20.61
C THR A 270 -56.24 -22.45 -21.87
#